data_AF-A0A495ZMJ6-F1
#
_entry.id   AF-A0A495ZMJ6-F1
#
_cell.length_a   1.000
_cell.length_b   1.000
_cell.length_c   1.000
_cell.angle_alpha   90.00
_cell.angle_beta   90.00
_cell.angle_gamma   90.00
#
_symmetry.space_group_name_H-M   'P 1'
#
loop_
_entity.id
_entity.type
_entity.pdbx_description
1 polymer ?
#
loop_
_entity_poly.entity_id
_entity_poly.type
_entity_poly.pdbx_seq_one_letter_code
_entity_poly.pdbx_strand_id
1 'polypeptide(L)'
;METLFLKGFIRDATYTPYLNPEKFEAYDITQFDVNQAQASGLIDLGTSGNNLAFSKWVSPKRTRSYPFARIYNTFHFNTKKVTIIPIIKDEGARTNNDRINYITFSWMNLLNIYIILAWYEDAERKPGTTDRITNQILNVESVREKLFEVSRYQMTALHWNTTHFERDFEGIYLNAVDGYKRISQERNVAVHSPKNHLQTLEKFKADGHFSLISFKEDSLPRSHEAAHRESVTTHILESLEENTKGVFSISNYLGGQYYLTADEVYWKNDQLIIQESKNSSTGKLPSENDIKDGLFKLILFANMEEVEIDERTNIQFTTRLKLTGDLIGNLLLPCATEDVFNFSAANRLTQTHQKRLILLNQEASENSKLQIWITGRHA
;
A
#
# COMPACT_ATOMS: atom_id res chain seq x y z
N MET A 1 11.42 15.82 -16.82
CA MET A 1 11.49 14.50 -16.19
C MET A 1 11.08 13.53 -17.26
N GLU A 2 12.05 12.80 -17.80
CA GLU A 2 11.79 11.82 -18.84
C GLU A 2 10.99 10.64 -18.29
N THR A 3 10.33 9.89 -19.17
CA THR A 3 9.56 8.71 -18.80
C THR A 3 10.08 7.48 -19.51
N LEU A 4 10.28 6.41 -18.75
CA LEU A 4 10.57 5.07 -19.26
C LEU A 4 9.38 4.15 -18.97
N PHE A 5 8.91 3.44 -19.99
CA PHE A 5 7.85 2.43 -19.83
C PHE A 5 8.48 1.05 -19.73
N LEU A 6 8.09 0.32 -18.68
CA LEU A 6 8.64 -0.99 -18.37
C LEU A 6 7.49 -1.99 -18.21
N LYS A 7 7.73 -3.23 -18.63
CA LYS A 7 6.87 -4.36 -18.26
C LYS A 7 7.59 -5.24 -17.26
N GLY A 8 6.84 -5.83 -16.35
CA GLY A 8 7.37 -6.78 -15.39
C GLY A 8 6.46 -7.98 -15.21
N PHE A 9 7.05 -9.11 -14.83
CA PHE A 9 6.32 -10.31 -14.46
C PHE A 9 6.77 -10.82 -13.09
N ILE A 10 5.83 -11.13 -12.21
CA ILE A 10 6.08 -11.72 -10.89
C ILE A 10 5.55 -13.16 -10.88
N ARG A 11 6.45 -14.13 -10.82
CA ARG A 11 6.08 -15.54 -10.64
C ARG A 11 5.77 -15.84 -9.18
N ASP A 12 6.73 -15.54 -8.32
CA ASP A 12 6.69 -15.75 -6.87
C ASP A 12 7.03 -14.46 -6.14
N ALA A 13 6.55 -14.31 -4.90
CA ALA A 13 6.87 -13.18 -4.06
C ALA A 13 7.46 -13.66 -2.72
N THR A 14 8.70 -13.28 -2.45
CA THR A 14 9.40 -13.52 -1.19
C THR A 14 9.92 -12.20 -0.63
N TYR A 15 9.73 -12.01 0.67
CA TYR A 15 10.22 -10.82 1.34
C TYR A 15 10.24 -11.01 2.85
N THR A 16 11.35 -10.63 3.49
CA THR A 16 11.50 -10.69 4.94
C THR A 16 11.64 -9.28 5.52
N PRO A 17 10.59 -8.73 6.16
CA PRO A 17 10.64 -7.41 6.77
C PRO A 17 11.38 -7.45 8.12
N TYR A 18 12.23 -6.45 8.39
CA TYR A 18 12.97 -6.32 9.67
C TYR A 18 12.59 -5.06 10.45
N LEU A 19 12.04 -4.03 9.80
CA LEU A 19 11.58 -2.81 10.48
C LEU A 19 10.24 -3.00 11.21
N ASN A 20 10.09 -4.09 11.96
CA ASN A 20 8.85 -4.44 12.65
C ASN A 20 8.67 -3.61 13.93
N PRO A 21 7.42 -3.26 14.31
CA PRO A 21 7.16 -2.68 15.63
C PRO A 21 7.68 -3.56 16.78
N GLU A 22 8.17 -2.93 17.85
CA GLU A 22 8.67 -3.64 19.04
C GLU A 22 7.56 -4.21 19.91
N LYS A 23 6.37 -3.62 19.84
CA LYS A 23 5.19 -3.99 20.63
C LYS A 23 3.97 -3.98 19.74
N PHE A 24 3.04 -4.91 20.02
CA PHE A 24 1.75 -4.99 19.38
C PHE A 24 0.67 -5.11 20.43
N GLU A 25 -0.42 -4.40 20.20
CA GLU A 25 -1.66 -4.61 20.92
C GLU A 25 -2.39 -5.83 20.36
N ALA A 26 -2.86 -6.68 21.26
CA ALA A 26 -3.73 -7.80 20.95
C ALA A 26 -5.14 -7.48 21.45
N TYR A 27 -6.15 -7.75 20.62
CA TYR A 27 -7.54 -7.46 20.92
C TYR A 27 -8.37 -8.74 20.88
N ASP A 28 -9.20 -8.98 21.88
CA ASP A 28 -10.18 -10.06 21.85
C ASP A 28 -11.17 -9.85 20.71
N ILE A 29 -11.33 -10.85 19.83
CA ILE A 29 -12.25 -10.77 18.69
C ILE A 29 -13.70 -10.45 19.09
N THR A 30 -14.15 -10.91 20.26
CA THR A 30 -15.52 -10.69 20.76
C THR A 30 -15.78 -9.23 21.15
N GLN A 31 -14.73 -8.51 21.57
CA GLN A 31 -14.79 -7.11 21.98
C GLN A 31 -14.11 -6.17 20.98
N PHE A 32 -13.63 -6.69 19.85
CA PHE A 32 -12.87 -5.90 18.89
C PHE A 32 -13.73 -4.77 18.33
N ASP A 33 -13.23 -3.54 18.45
CA ASP A 33 -13.78 -2.35 17.82
C ASP A 33 -12.73 -1.75 16.89
N VAL A 34 -12.99 -1.85 15.58
CA VAL A 34 -12.10 -1.36 14.53
C VAL A 34 -11.84 0.14 14.64
N ASN A 35 -12.75 0.93 15.23
CA ASN A 35 -12.59 2.37 15.37
C ASN A 35 -11.69 2.74 16.54
N GLN A 36 -11.74 1.98 17.65
CA GLN A 36 -10.91 2.20 18.84
C GLN A 36 -9.54 1.53 18.77
N ALA A 37 -9.39 0.47 17.98
CA ALA A 37 -8.12 -0.24 17.85
C ALA A 37 -7.02 0.64 17.23
N GLN A 38 -5.76 0.28 17.45
CA GLN A 38 -4.64 0.82 16.70
C GLN A 38 -4.76 0.53 15.19
N ALA A 39 -3.95 1.21 14.39
CA ALA A 39 -3.97 1.07 12.93
C ALA A 39 -3.59 -0.34 12.43
N SER A 40 -2.92 -1.12 13.28
CA SER A 40 -2.48 -2.49 13.04
C SER A 40 -2.22 -3.19 14.38
N GLY A 41 -2.34 -4.51 14.43
CA GLY A 41 -2.10 -5.30 15.64
C GLY A 41 -2.44 -6.77 15.46
N LEU A 42 -2.74 -7.46 16.57
CA LEU A 42 -3.21 -8.83 16.58
C LEU A 42 -4.67 -8.91 17.06
N ILE A 43 -5.43 -9.85 16.52
CA ILE A 43 -6.75 -10.23 17.03
C ILE A 43 -6.59 -11.61 17.64
N ASP A 44 -6.90 -11.73 18.93
CA ASP A 44 -6.92 -12.99 19.67
C ASP A 44 -8.25 -13.70 19.38
N LEU A 45 -8.15 -14.97 18.97
CA LEU A 45 -9.30 -15.81 18.64
C LEU A 45 -9.78 -16.67 19.83
N GLY A 46 -9.25 -16.42 21.04
CA GLY A 46 -9.65 -17.09 22.27
C GLY A 46 -9.02 -18.47 22.49
N THR A 47 -8.19 -18.93 21.55
CA THR A 47 -7.38 -20.15 21.69
C THR A 47 -5.91 -19.75 21.69
N SER A 48 -5.16 -20.19 22.70
CA SER A 48 -3.74 -19.85 22.86
C SER A 48 -2.94 -20.08 21.57
N GLY A 49 -2.31 -19.00 21.07
CA GLY A 49 -1.48 -19.03 19.86
C GLY A 49 -2.23 -19.00 18.54
N ASN A 50 -3.56 -18.82 18.56
CA ASN A 50 -4.36 -18.61 17.36
C ASN A 50 -4.79 -17.14 17.26
N ASN A 51 -4.20 -16.44 16.29
CA ASN A 51 -4.34 -14.99 16.18
C ASN A 51 -4.56 -14.62 14.71
N LEU A 52 -5.19 -13.48 14.43
CA LEU A 52 -5.09 -12.82 13.12
C LEU A 52 -4.19 -11.60 13.24
N ALA A 53 -3.27 -11.44 12.29
CA ALA A 53 -2.59 -10.18 12.09
C ALA A 53 -3.54 -9.24 11.36
N PHE A 54 -3.77 -8.02 11.85
CA PHE A 54 -4.67 -7.08 11.17
C PHE A 54 -4.02 -5.73 10.91
N SER A 55 -4.53 -5.06 9.88
CA SER A 55 -4.32 -3.64 9.60
C SER A 55 -5.64 -3.01 9.18
N LYS A 56 -5.83 -1.70 9.43
CA LYS A 56 -7.02 -0.97 8.99
C LYS A 56 -6.67 0.25 8.15
N TRP A 57 -7.40 0.50 7.08
CA TRP A 57 -7.21 1.64 6.19
C TRP A 57 -8.17 2.78 6.56
N VAL A 58 -7.73 4.03 6.34
CA VAL A 58 -8.59 5.23 6.51
C VAL A 58 -9.29 5.61 5.21
N SER A 59 -8.68 5.29 4.07
CA SER A 59 -9.23 5.50 2.71
C SER A 59 -8.92 4.26 1.90
N PRO A 60 -9.75 3.86 0.91
CA PRO A 60 -9.38 2.83 -0.04
C PRO A 60 -8.18 3.19 -0.92
N LYS A 61 -7.72 4.45 -0.92
CA LYS A 61 -6.61 4.91 -1.75
C LYS A 61 -5.25 4.59 -1.11
N ARG A 62 -4.46 3.78 -1.81
CA ARG A 62 -3.11 3.29 -1.42
C ARG A 62 -2.11 4.39 -1.06
N THR A 63 -2.28 5.60 -1.58
CA THR A 63 -1.32 6.71 -1.42
C THR A 63 -1.70 7.69 -0.30
N ARG A 64 -2.69 7.38 0.54
CA ARG A 64 -3.16 8.28 1.60
C ARG A 64 -3.17 7.59 2.96
N SER A 65 -2.61 8.24 3.98
CA SER A 65 -2.62 7.77 5.38
C SER A 65 -1.82 6.49 5.64
N TYR A 66 -0.79 6.21 4.83
CA TYR A 66 0.16 5.10 5.00
C TYR A 66 -0.46 3.71 5.15
N PRO A 67 -1.35 3.27 4.24
CA PRO A 67 -1.98 1.97 4.34
C PRO A 67 -0.96 0.83 4.26
N PHE A 68 0.08 0.98 3.43
CA PHE A 68 1.12 -0.02 3.31
C PHE A 68 2.01 -0.12 4.53
N ALA A 69 2.33 0.99 5.19
CA ALA A 69 3.05 0.93 6.47
C ALA A 69 2.29 0.14 7.54
N ARG A 70 0.95 0.25 7.56
CA ARG A 70 0.09 -0.49 8.50
C ARG A 70 0.07 -1.99 8.22
N ILE A 71 0.07 -2.38 6.94
CA ILE A 71 0.20 -3.77 6.53
C ILE A 71 1.60 -4.29 6.87
N TYR A 72 2.62 -3.52 6.50
CA TYR A 72 4.02 -3.86 6.74
C TYR A 72 4.28 -4.20 8.22
N ASN A 73 3.70 -3.42 9.14
CA ASN A 73 3.80 -3.65 10.59
C ASN A 73 3.43 -5.07 11.02
N THR A 74 2.52 -5.74 10.30
CA THR A 74 2.05 -7.08 10.65
C THR A 74 2.46 -8.14 9.61
N PHE A 75 3.25 -7.76 8.61
CA PHE A 75 3.61 -8.62 7.50
C PHE A 75 4.56 -9.76 7.90
N HIS A 76 5.37 -9.57 8.95
CA HIS A 76 6.29 -10.60 9.48
C HIS A 76 5.60 -11.75 10.21
N PHE A 77 4.33 -11.60 10.63
CA PHE A 77 3.67 -12.65 11.39
C PHE A 77 3.40 -13.90 10.54
N ASN A 78 3.65 -15.07 11.10
CA ASN A 78 3.29 -16.35 10.49
C ASN A 78 1.84 -16.75 10.84
N THR A 79 0.89 -15.85 10.55
CA THR A 79 -0.55 -16.11 10.64
C THR A 79 -1.27 -15.45 9.47
N LYS A 80 -2.58 -15.65 9.34
CA LYS A 80 -3.41 -14.92 8.38
C LYS A 80 -3.29 -13.42 8.64
N LYS A 81 -2.93 -12.69 7.59
CA LYS A 81 -2.82 -11.24 7.58
C LYS A 81 -4.08 -10.68 6.95
N VAL A 82 -4.78 -9.84 7.69
CA VAL A 82 -6.06 -9.26 7.29
C VAL A 82 -5.89 -7.75 7.15
N THR A 83 -6.49 -7.17 6.12
CA THR A 83 -6.60 -5.73 5.95
C THR A 83 -8.05 -5.32 5.84
N ILE A 84 -8.48 -4.40 6.69
CA ILE A 84 -9.84 -3.85 6.72
C ILE A 84 -9.83 -2.56 5.90
N ILE A 85 -10.60 -2.52 4.82
CA ILE A 85 -10.57 -1.43 3.84
C ILE A 85 -11.98 -0.86 3.62
N PRO A 86 -12.22 0.44 3.89
CA PRO A 86 -13.47 1.08 3.50
C PRO A 86 -13.58 1.09 1.97
N ILE A 87 -14.70 0.62 1.42
CA ILE A 87 -14.91 0.51 -0.03
C ILE A 87 -15.00 1.89 -0.71
N ILE A 88 -15.49 2.90 0.02
CA ILE A 88 -15.62 4.30 -0.40
C ILE A 88 -15.15 5.21 0.74
N LYS A 89 -14.37 6.25 0.40
CA LYS A 89 -14.14 7.41 1.25
C LYS A 89 -14.60 8.70 0.57
N ASP A 90 -15.70 9.26 1.05
CA ASP A 90 -16.19 10.59 0.65
C ASP A 90 -15.88 11.59 1.78
N GLU A 91 -15.21 12.70 1.47
CA GLU A 91 -14.91 13.75 2.45
C GLU A 91 -15.80 14.99 2.30
N GLY A 92 -16.74 14.98 1.35
CA GLY A 92 -17.61 16.10 0.98
C GLY A 92 -17.69 16.31 -0.53
N ALA A 93 -18.79 16.89 -1.02
CA ALA A 93 -19.14 16.98 -2.45
C ALA A 93 -18.14 17.74 -3.34
N ARG A 94 -17.25 18.55 -2.74
CA ARG A 94 -16.24 19.35 -3.43
C ARG A 94 -14.81 18.87 -3.16
N THR A 95 -14.66 17.69 -2.58
CA THR A 95 -13.37 17.14 -2.19
C THR A 95 -13.25 15.67 -2.60
N ASN A 96 -12.45 14.88 -1.88
CA ASN A 96 -12.07 13.54 -2.29
C ASN A 96 -13.26 12.56 -2.24
N ASN A 97 -13.35 11.71 -3.27
CA ASN A 97 -14.25 10.57 -3.39
C ASN A 97 -13.46 9.33 -3.82
N ASP A 98 -12.70 8.79 -2.87
CA ASP A 98 -11.84 7.64 -3.11
C ASP A 98 -12.69 6.35 -3.12
N ARG A 99 -12.34 5.40 -3.99
CA ARG A 99 -12.95 4.07 -4.06
C ARG A 99 -11.89 3.00 -4.11
N ILE A 100 -12.23 1.78 -3.68
CA ILE A 100 -11.36 0.63 -3.85
C ILE A 100 -11.09 0.37 -5.33
N ASN A 101 -9.92 -0.18 -5.63
CA ASN A 101 -9.41 -0.34 -6.98
C ASN A 101 -8.84 -1.75 -7.16
N TYR A 102 -8.94 -2.31 -8.37
CA TYR A 102 -8.52 -3.69 -8.66
C TYR A 102 -7.04 -3.97 -8.37
N ILE A 103 -6.16 -2.96 -8.46
CA ILE A 103 -4.75 -3.13 -8.06
C ILE A 103 -4.64 -3.50 -6.57
N THR A 104 -5.53 -2.98 -5.70
CA THR A 104 -5.55 -3.37 -4.28
C THR A 104 -5.90 -4.84 -4.13
N PHE A 105 -6.93 -5.33 -4.84
CA PHE A 105 -7.29 -6.75 -4.88
C PHE A 105 -6.09 -7.61 -5.34
N SER A 106 -5.48 -7.24 -6.46
CA SER A 106 -4.32 -7.96 -7.03
C SER A 106 -3.14 -8.00 -6.07
N TRP A 107 -2.83 -6.88 -5.41
CA TRP A 107 -1.67 -6.78 -4.53
C TRP A 107 -1.84 -7.59 -3.25
N MET A 108 -3.01 -7.50 -2.62
CA MET A 108 -3.26 -8.27 -1.41
C MET A 108 -3.25 -9.78 -1.70
N ASN A 109 -3.77 -10.22 -2.86
CA ASN A 109 -3.69 -11.62 -3.28
C ASN A 109 -2.24 -12.11 -3.44
N LEU A 110 -1.39 -11.34 -4.13
CA LEU A 110 0.01 -11.70 -4.35
C LEU A 110 0.77 -11.90 -3.03
N LEU A 111 0.49 -11.07 -2.02
CA LEU A 111 1.14 -11.12 -0.71
C LEU A 111 0.39 -11.98 0.32
N ASN A 112 -0.61 -12.75 -0.13
CA ASN A 112 -1.47 -13.60 0.69
C ASN A 112 -2.14 -12.86 1.88
N ILE A 113 -2.71 -11.70 1.61
CA ILE A 113 -3.39 -10.82 2.57
C ILE A 113 -4.90 -10.83 2.30
N TYR A 114 -5.67 -11.17 3.32
CA TYR A 114 -7.13 -11.27 3.28
C TYR A 114 -7.72 -9.86 3.39
N ILE A 115 -8.65 -9.51 2.50
CA ILE A 115 -9.35 -8.23 2.49
C ILE A 115 -10.69 -8.41 3.22
N ILE A 116 -10.96 -7.51 4.16
CA ILE A 116 -12.30 -7.26 4.67
C ILE A 116 -12.76 -5.92 4.10
N LEU A 117 -13.75 -5.96 3.21
CA LEU A 117 -14.42 -4.75 2.74
C LEU A 117 -15.31 -4.22 3.86
N ALA A 118 -15.22 -2.92 4.12
CA ALA A 118 -16.00 -2.23 5.14
C ALA A 118 -16.64 -0.96 4.56
N TRP A 119 -17.50 -0.32 5.34
CA TRP A 119 -18.06 0.98 5.01
C TRP A 119 -18.15 1.87 6.24
N TYR A 120 -18.19 3.18 5.99
CA TYR A 120 -18.41 4.19 7.01
C TYR A 120 -19.90 4.38 7.26
N GLU A 121 -20.30 4.38 8.53
CA GLU A 121 -21.67 4.60 8.95
C GLU A 121 -21.86 5.92 9.66
N ASP A 122 -20.81 6.54 10.19
CA ASP A 122 -20.92 7.87 10.80
C ASP A 122 -19.68 8.70 10.50
N ALA A 123 -19.74 10.00 10.73
CA ALA A 123 -18.63 10.93 10.55
C ALA A 123 -18.91 12.25 11.25
N GLU A 124 -17.88 12.99 11.63
CA GLU A 124 -18.05 14.33 12.17
C GLU A 124 -17.97 15.40 11.08
N ARG A 125 -18.65 16.53 11.29
CA ARG A 125 -18.41 17.72 10.49
C ARG A 125 -17.01 18.24 10.80
N LYS A 126 -16.22 18.54 9.78
CA LYS A 126 -14.87 19.08 9.96
C LYS A 126 -14.94 20.48 10.59
N PRO A 127 -14.28 20.73 11.74
CA PRO A 127 -14.22 22.06 12.32
C PRO A 127 -13.63 23.08 11.35
N GLY A 128 -14.21 24.28 11.32
CA GLY A 128 -13.76 25.38 10.45
C GLY A 128 -14.19 25.27 8.99
N THR A 129 -14.98 24.27 8.59
CA THR A 129 -15.56 24.21 7.23
C THR A 129 -17.06 23.90 7.23
N THR A 130 -17.72 24.18 6.11
CA THR A 130 -19.17 23.92 5.91
C THR A 130 -19.43 22.74 4.98
N ASP A 131 -18.40 22.26 4.28
CA ASP A 131 -18.51 21.38 3.12
C ASP A 131 -17.73 20.08 3.28
N ARG A 132 -17.19 19.78 4.48
CA ARG A 132 -16.39 18.58 4.71
C ARG A 132 -16.76 17.82 5.96
N ILE A 133 -16.55 16.51 5.86
CA ILE A 133 -16.61 15.57 6.98
C ILE A 133 -15.23 15.02 7.32
N THR A 134 -15.07 14.54 8.54
CA THR A 134 -13.85 13.95 9.10
C THR A 134 -14.23 12.89 10.15
N ASN A 135 -13.25 12.26 10.82
CA ASN A 135 -13.48 11.29 11.89
C ASN A 135 -14.56 10.24 11.57
N GLN A 136 -14.47 9.68 10.35
CA GLN A 136 -15.46 8.72 9.87
C GLN A 136 -15.33 7.39 10.63
N ILE A 137 -16.46 6.80 11.00
CA ILE A 137 -16.60 5.62 11.86
C ILE A 137 -17.09 4.45 11.02
N LEU A 138 -16.33 3.36 11.01
CA LEU A 138 -16.67 2.13 10.30
C LEU A 138 -17.76 1.36 11.07
N ASN A 139 -18.60 0.63 10.34
CA ASN A 139 -19.53 -0.31 10.96
C ASN A 139 -18.76 -1.43 11.68
N VAL A 140 -18.82 -1.44 13.01
CA VAL A 140 -18.04 -2.35 13.86
C VAL A 140 -18.51 -3.79 13.71
N GLU A 141 -19.82 -4.00 13.71
CA GLU A 141 -20.40 -5.35 13.73
C GLU A 141 -20.05 -6.12 12.46
N SER A 142 -20.21 -5.50 11.29
CA SER A 142 -19.87 -6.13 10.01
C SER A 142 -18.39 -6.48 9.91
N VAL A 143 -17.50 -5.62 10.42
CA VAL A 143 -16.06 -5.92 10.46
C VAL A 143 -15.78 -7.11 11.37
N ARG A 144 -16.41 -7.18 12.55
CA ARG A 144 -16.24 -8.28 13.50
C ARG A 144 -16.77 -9.61 12.93
N GLU A 145 -17.94 -9.60 12.32
CA GLU A 145 -18.51 -10.77 11.62
C GLU A 145 -17.55 -11.31 10.55
N LYS A 146 -16.96 -10.42 9.73
CA LYS A 146 -16.01 -10.83 8.70
C LYS A 146 -14.68 -11.32 9.26
N LEU A 147 -14.22 -10.77 10.38
CA LEU A 147 -13.06 -11.32 11.10
C LEU A 147 -13.32 -12.75 11.59
N PHE A 148 -14.51 -13.02 12.13
CA PHE A 148 -14.90 -14.38 12.51
C PHE A 148 -14.95 -15.32 11.29
N GLU A 149 -15.49 -14.86 10.17
CA GLU A 149 -15.54 -15.64 8.93
C GLU A 149 -14.12 -15.98 8.43
N VAL A 150 -13.24 -14.99 8.30
CA VAL A 150 -11.83 -15.17 7.91
C VAL A 150 -11.09 -16.10 8.87
N SER A 151 -11.35 -15.99 10.17
CA SER A 151 -10.68 -16.83 11.17
C SER A 151 -10.90 -18.33 10.91
N ARG A 152 -12.09 -18.70 10.42
CA ARG A 152 -12.50 -20.08 10.13
C ARG A 152 -12.15 -20.52 8.71
N TYR A 153 -11.86 -19.58 7.82
CA TYR A 153 -11.60 -19.84 6.41
C TYR A 153 -10.28 -20.59 6.17
N GLN A 154 -10.27 -21.69 5.44
CA GLN A 154 -9.07 -22.53 5.30
C GLN A 154 -8.24 -22.25 4.05
N MET A 155 -8.85 -21.63 3.04
CA MET A 155 -8.20 -21.39 1.74
C MET A 155 -7.42 -20.08 1.75
N THR A 156 -6.59 -19.87 0.72
CA THR A 156 -5.70 -18.72 0.58
C THR A 156 -6.45 -17.39 0.50
N ALA A 157 -5.71 -16.29 0.66
CA ALA A 157 -6.26 -14.96 0.49
C ALA A 157 -6.85 -14.72 -0.90
N LEU A 158 -6.25 -15.29 -1.97
CA LEU A 158 -6.83 -15.21 -3.32
C LEU A 158 -8.24 -15.77 -3.36
N HIS A 159 -8.42 -16.98 -2.80
CA HIS A 159 -9.73 -17.62 -2.79
C HIS A 159 -10.74 -16.84 -1.93
N TRP A 160 -10.33 -16.44 -0.71
CA TRP A 160 -11.15 -15.59 0.15
C TRP A 160 -11.56 -14.29 -0.53
N ASN A 161 -10.59 -13.55 -1.07
CA ASN A 161 -10.82 -12.24 -1.66
C ASN A 161 -11.73 -12.36 -2.89
N THR A 162 -11.54 -13.37 -3.73
CA THR A 162 -12.43 -13.64 -4.88
C THR A 162 -13.86 -13.88 -4.40
N THR A 163 -14.07 -14.84 -3.49
CA THR A 163 -15.40 -15.13 -2.95
C THR A 163 -16.03 -13.93 -2.25
N HIS A 164 -15.27 -13.20 -1.44
CA HIS A 164 -15.73 -12.04 -0.69
C HIS A 164 -16.15 -10.90 -1.63
N PHE A 165 -15.39 -10.64 -2.70
CA PHE A 165 -15.77 -9.64 -3.69
C PHE A 165 -17.00 -10.09 -4.50
N GLU A 166 -17.04 -11.31 -5.00
CA GLU A 166 -18.17 -11.81 -5.80
C GLU A 166 -19.48 -11.88 -5.00
N ARG A 167 -19.41 -12.31 -3.74
CA ARG A 167 -20.59 -12.48 -2.87
C ARG A 167 -21.04 -11.18 -2.22
N ASP A 168 -20.11 -10.38 -1.70
CA ASP A 168 -20.45 -9.32 -0.73
C ASP A 168 -20.26 -7.90 -1.26
N PHE A 169 -19.56 -7.70 -2.39
CA PHE A 169 -19.17 -6.35 -2.84
C PHE A 169 -20.37 -5.46 -3.10
N GLU A 170 -21.41 -5.96 -3.78
CA GLU A 170 -22.60 -5.17 -4.11
C GLU A 170 -23.32 -4.67 -2.85
N GLY A 171 -23.59 -5.57 -1.89
CA GLY A 171 -24.23 -5.21 -0.63
C GLY A 171 -23.40 -4.22 0.18
N ILE A 172 -22.09 -4.43 0.29
CA ILE A 172 -21.18 -3.53 1.01
C ILE A 172 -21.09 -2.17 0.32
N TYR A 173 -21.10 -2.12 -1.01
CA TYR A 173 -21.09 -0.87 -1.77
C TYR A 173 -22.39 -0.09 -1.55
N LEU A 174 -23.55 -0.75 -1.59
CA LEU A 174 -24.85 -0.12 -1.32
C LEU A 174 -24.91 0.42 0.12
N ASN A 175 -24.46 -0.36 1.10
CA ASN A 175 -24.36 0.09 2.49
C ASN A 175 -23.47 1.33 2.64
N ALA A 176 -22.37 1.41 1.89
CA ALA A 176 -21.52 2.59 1.88
C ALA A 176 -22.23 3.82 1.30
N VAL A 177 -23.00 3.66 0.21
CA VAL A 177 -23.80 4.75 -0.38
C VAL A 177 -24.86 5.25 0.61
N ASP A 178 -25.58 4.33 1.25
CA ASP A 178 -26.60 4.68 2.24
C ASP A 178 -25.98 5.30 3.49
N GLY A 179 -24.81 4.82 3.93
CA GLY A 179 -24.02 5.41 5.00
C GLY A 179 -23.71 6.88 4.73
N TYR A 180 -23.18 7.21 3.54
CA TYR A 180 -22.90 8.61 3.20
C TYR A 180 -24.16 9.46 3.01
N LYS A 181 -25.26 8.89 2.51
CA LYS A 181 -26.54 9.59 2.44
C LYS A 181 -27.01 10.00 3.83
N ARG A 182 -26.93 9.09 4.80
CA ARG A 182 -27.30 9.37 6.19
C ARG A 182 -26.36 10.37 6.86
N ILE A 183 -25.04 10.17 6.74
CA ILE A 183 -24.02 11.12 7.24
C ILE A 183 -24.28 12.53 6.70
N SER A 184 -24.58 12.65 5.40
CA SER A 184 -24.85 13.94 4.76
C SER A 184 -26.04 14.66 5.40
N GLN A 185 -27.12 13.92 5.67
CA GLN A 185 -28.33 14.44 6.31
C GLN A 185 -28.09 14.83 7.77
N GLU A 186 -27.50 13.93 8.56
CA GLU A 186 -27.27 14.12 9.99
C GLU A 186 -26.27 15.24 10.28
N ARG A 187 -25.23 15.37 9.47
CA ARG A 187 -24.17 16.37 9.66
C ARG A 187 -24.39 17.66 8.88
N ASN A 188 -25.46 17.70 8.06
CA ASN A 188 -25.78 18.81 7.15
C ASN A 188 -24.56 19.23 6.30
N VAL A 189 -23.89 18.23 5.70
CA VAL A 189 -22.73 18.42 4.82
C VAL A 189 -23.03 17.70 3.51
N ALA A 190 -22.98 18.41 2.39
CA ALA A 190 -23.17 17.81 1.08
C ALA A 190 -22.04 16.80 0.77
N VAL A 191 -22.41 15.61 0.31
CA VAL A 191 -21.50 14.56 -0.19
C VAL A 191 -21.73 14.32 -1.68
N HIS A 192 -20.93 13.47 -2.32
CA HIS A 192 -21.13 13.16 -3.73
C HIS A 192 -22.45 12.44 -3.97
N SER A 193 -23.01 12.65 -5.16
CA SER A 193 -24.33 12.15 -5.53
C SER A 193 -24.42 10.63 -5.39
N PRO A 194 -25.38 10.10 -4.60
CA PRO A 194 -25.68 8.67 -4.54
C PRO A 194 -25.95 8.07 -5.92
N LYS A 195 -26.59 8.82 -6.82
CA LYS A 195 -26.84 8.40 -8.20
C LYS A 195 -25.53 8.10 -8.94
N ASN A 196 -24.50 8.91 -8.77
CA ASN A 196 -23.21 8.70 -9.43
C ASN A 196 -22.48 7.47 -8.86
N HIS A 197 -22.65 7.20 -7.55
CA HIS A 197 -22.15 5.98 -6.94
C HIS A 197 -22.86 4.73 -7.50
N LEU A 198 -24.18 4.75 -7.60
CA LEU A 198 -24.95 3.64 -8.17
C LEU A 198 -24.59 3.42 -9.65
N GLN A 199 -24.46 4.50 -10.44
CA GLN A 199 -23.98 4.41 -11.82
C GLN A 199 -22.56 3.83 -11.92
N THR A 200 -21.71 4.06 -10.92
CA THR A 200 -20.37 3.45 -10.86
C THR A 200 -20.47 1.97 -10.55
N LEU A 201 -21.31 1.58 -9.59
CA LEU A 201 -21.55 0.18 -9.25
C LEU A 201 -22.07 -0.62 -10.45
N GLU A 202 -22.97 -0.04 -11.25
CA GLU A 202 -23.46 -0.70 -12.48
C GLU A 202 -22.35 -1.00 -13.50
N LYS A 203 -21.27 -0.20 -13.54
CA LYS A 203 -20.10 -0.50 -14.39
C LYS A 203 -19.29 -1.70 -13.91
N PHE A 204 -19.45 -2.08 -12.63
CA PHE A 204 -18.79 -3.25 -12.06
C PHE A 204 -19.62 -4.52 -12.24
N LYS A 205 -20.76 -4.45 -12.92
CA LYS A 205 -21.65 -5.59 -13.10
C LYS A 205 -21.53 -6.19 -14.50
N ALA A 206 -21.72 -7.51 -14.57
CA ALA A 206 -22.04 -8.26 -15.78
C ALA A 206 -23.28 -9.09 -15.48
N ASP A 207 -24.21 -9.17 -16.44
CA ASP A 207 -25.46 -9.93 -16.29
C ASP A 207 -26.26 -9.60 -15.02
N GLY A 208 -26.22 -8.32 -14.59
CA GLY A 208 -26.95 -7.82 -13.43
C GLY A 208 -26.30 -8.05 -12.07
N HIS A 209 -25.14 -8.71 -12.01
CA HIS A 209 -24.42 -9.01 -10.77
C HIS A 209 -22.99 -8.49 -10.82
N PHE A 210 -22.39 -8.23 -9.64
CA PHE A 210 -20.98 -7.83 -9.57
C PHE A 210 -20.07 -8.85 -10.29
N SER A 211 -19.14 -8.35 -11.09
CA SER A 211 -18.13 -9.13 -11.81
C SER A 211 -16.75 -8.58 -11.53
N LEU A 212 -15.84 -9.46 -11.08
CA LEU A 212 -14.44 -9.10 -10.91
C LEU A 212 -13.79 -8.63 -12.21
N ILE A 213 -14.24 -9.16 -13.36
CA ILE A 213 -13.76 -8.76 -14.69
C ILE A 213 -14.23 -7.33 -14.99
N SER A 214 -15.51 -7.02 -14.82
CA SER A 214 -16.03 -5.67 -15.05
C SER A 214 -15.41 -4.65 -14.08
N PHE A 215 -15.20 -5.03 -12.82
CA PHE A 215 -14.48 -4.20 -11.84
C PHE A 215 -13.02 -3.94 -12.24
N LYS A 216 -12.34 -4.97 -12.77
CA LYS A 216 -10.99 -4.85 -13.33
C LYS A 216 -10.98 -3.86 -14.50
N GLU A 217 -11.87 -4.04 -15.47
CA GLU A 217 -11.97 -3.24 -16.69
C GLU A 217 -12.33 -1.78 -16.45
N ASP A 218 -13.17 -1.45 -15.46
CA ASP A 218 -13.46 -0.04 -15.13
C ASP A 218 -12.34 0.62 -14.31
N SER A 219 -11.71 -0.12 -13.39
CA SER A 219 -10.80 0.49 -12.40
C SER A 219 -9.33 0.51 -12.83
N LEU A 220 -8.87 -0.43 -13.67
CA LEU A 220 -7.48 -0.49 -14.14
C LEU A 220 -7.11 0.64 -15.11
N PRO A 221 -7.90 0.97 -16.15
CA PRO A 221 -7.54 2.03 -17.09
C PRO A 221 -7.31 3.38 -16.40
N ARG A 222 -8.11 3.72 -15.39
CA ARG A 222 -7.91 4.94 -14.59
C ARG A 222 -6.56 4.95 -13.85
N SER A 223 -6.08 3.77 -13.45
CA SER A 223 -4.77 3.64 -12.80
C SER A 223 -3.64 3.76 -13.80
N HIS A 224 -3.81 3.18 -14.99
CA HIS A 224 -2.90 3.34 -16.12
C HIS A 224 -2.80 4.81 -16.54
N GLU A 225 -3.93 5.49 -16.78
CA GLU A 225 -3.97 6.92 -17.10
C GLU A 225 -3.37 7.81 -16.00
N ALA A 226 -3.55 7.45 -14.72
CA ALA A 226 -2.91 8.18 -13.62
C ALA A 226 -1.39 8.03 -13.66
N ALA A 227 -0.88 6.82 -13.89
CA ALA A 227 0.56 6.57 -14.02
C ALA A 227 1.16 7.29 -15.24
N HIS A 228 0.45 7.30 -16.37
CA HIS A 228 0.86 7.99 -17.60
C HIS A 228 0.79 9.53 -17.50
N ARG A 229 -0.23 10.09 -16.83
CA ARG A 229 -0.34 11.56 -16.66
C ARG A 229 0.77 12.14 -15.79
N GLU A 230 1.36 11.33 -14.92
CA GLU A 230 2.55 11.72 -14.15
C GLU A 230 3.83 11.77 -14.98
N SER A 231 3.78 11.38 -16.26
CA SER A 231 4.93 10.99 -17.05
C SER A 231 4.83 11.57 -18.47
N VAL A 232 5.23 12.83 -18.67
CA VAL A 232 5.22 13.47 -20.00
C VAL A 232 6.63 13.39 -20.61
N THR A 233 6.69 12.78 -21.79
CA THR A 233 7.79 12.58 -22.77
C THR A 233 8.63 11.30 -22.64
N THR A 234 8.75 10.57 -23.76
CA THR A 234 9.45 9.28 -23.93
C THR A 234 10.83 9.49 -24.55
N HIS A 235 11.87 8.80 -24.06
CA HIS A 235 13.19 8.73 -24.73
C HIS A 235 13.68 7.28 -24.84
N ILE A 236 14.35 7.00 -25.97
CA ILE A 236 14.98 5.72 -26.31
C ILE A 236 16.44 5.76 -25.84
N LEU A 237 16.85 4.68 -25.17
CA LEU A 237 18.10 4.45 -24.45
C LEU A 237 19.38 4.85 -25.22
N GLU A 238 20.24 5.65 -24.56
CA GLU A 238 21.68 5.33 -24.31
C GLU A 238 22.38 6.29 -23.30
N SER A 239 21.68 7.26 -22.70
CA SER A 239 22.14 7.91 -21.47
C SER A 239 20.94 8.33 -20.61
N LEU A 240 20.43 7.42 -19.77
CA LEU A 240 19.45 7.84 -18.77
C LEU A 240 20.19 8.71 -17.74
N GLU A 241 19.89 10.00 -17.72
CA GLU A 241 20.34 10.90 -16.65
C GLU A 241 19.61 10.57 -15.34
N GLU A 242 20.18 10.96 -14.19
CA GLU A 242 19.40 11.01 -12.95
C GLU A 242 18.14 11.86 -13.20
N ASN A 243 16.95 11.41 -12.76
CA ASN A 243 15.61 12.01 -12.97
C ASN A 243 14.73 11.45 -14.12
N THR A 244 14.91 10.22 -14.58
CA THR A 244 13.90 9.52 -15.41
C THR A 244 12.88 8.80 -14.53
N LYS A 245 11.58 9.01 -14.76
CA LYS A 245 10.49 8.34 -14.04
C LYS A 245 10.15 7.00 -14.69
N GLY A 246 10.02 5.94 -13.90
CA GLY A 246 9.64 4.62 -14.41
C GLY A 246 8.14 4.40 -14.32
N VAL A 247 7.48 4.03 -15.42
CA VAL A 247 6.08 3.61 -15.45
C VAL A 247 6.02 2.12 -15.75
N PHE A 248 5.49 1.34 -14.82
CA PHE A 248 5.48 -0.12 -14.87
C PHE A 248 4.08 -0.67 -15.14
N SER A 249 4.02 -1.57 -16.12
CA SER A 249 2.91 -2.52 -16.31
C SER A 249 3.35 -3.90 -15.83
N ILE A 250 2.94 -4.27 -14.62
CA ILE A 250 3.34 -5.54 -14.02
C ILE A 250 2.16 -6.52 -14.07
N SER A 251 2.42 -7.78 -14.38
CA SER A 251 1.49 -8.89 -14.18
C SER A 251 2.09 -9.94 -13.24
N ASN A 252 1.26 -10.83 -12.72
CA ASN A 252 1.74 -11.94 -11.89
C ASN A 252 1.12 -13.29 -12.29
N TYR A 253 1.67 -14.36 -11.74
CA TYR A 253 1.22 -15.73 -12.00
C TYR A 253 -0.23 -16.01 -11.54
N LEU A 254 -0.75 -15.24 -10.57
CA LEU A 254 -2.13 -15.33 -10.08
C LEU A 254 -3.14 -14.56 -10.95
N GLY A 255 -2.70 -13.95 -12.07
CA GLY A 255 -3.56 -13.15 -12.96
C GLY A 255 -3.76 -11.69 -12.54
N GLY A 256 -3.06 -11.25 -11.49
CA GLY A 256 -3.05 -9.86 -11.03
C GLY A 256 -2.38 -8.91 -12.02
N GLN A 257 -2.81 -7.65 -12.03
CA GLN A 257 -2.27 -6.60 -12.90
C GLN A 257 -2.05 -5.30 -12.11
N TYR A 258 -0.94 -4.64 -12.37
CA TYR A 258 -0.49 -3.45 -11.66
C TYR A 258 -0.01 -2.39 -12.65
N TYR A 259 -0.50 -1.17 -12.47
CA TYR A 259 0.04 0.03 -13.11
C TYR A 259 0.60 0.93 -12.02
N LEU A 260 1.92 0.99 -11.93
CA LEU A 260 2.66 1.66 -10.85
C LEU A 260 3.75 2.54 -11.44
N THR A 261 4.14 3.55 -10.70
CA THR A 261 5.28 4.39 -11.02
C THR A 261 6.40 4.12 -10.02
N ALA A 262 7.65 4.13 -10.45
CA ALA A 262 8.81 4.35 -9.58
C ALA A 262 9.16 5.84 -9.60
N ASP A 263 9.74 6.36 -8.53
CA ASP A 263 10.15 7.77 -8.48
C ASP A 263 11.25 8.04 -9.51
N GLU A 264 12.24 7.15 -9.57
CA GLU A 264 13.37 7.23 -10.51
C GLU A 264 13.73 5.84 -11.06
N VAL A 265 14.16 5.78 -12.32
CA VAL A 265 14.82 4.64 -12.95
C VAL A 265 16.06 5.12 -13.71
N TYR A 266 17.19 4.43 -13.56
CA TYR A 266 18.43 4.79 -14.27
C TYR A 266 19.40 3.61 -14.33
N TRP A 267 20.34 3.66 -15.27
CA TRP A 267 21.38 2.64 -15.39
C TRP A 267 22.59 2.98 -14.52
N LYS A 268 23.12 1.98 -13.83
CA LYS A 268 24.39 2.07 -13.09
C LYS A 268 25.13 0.74 -13.25
N ASN A 269 26.33 0.79 -13.83
CA ASN A 269 27.17 -0.40 -14.07
C ASN A 269 26.41 -1.53 -14.79
N ASP A 270 25.76 -1.20 -15.91
CA ASP A 270 24.93 -2.13 -16.72
C ASP A 270 23.76 -2.81 -15.98
N GLN A 271 23.39 -2.29 -14.80
CA GLN A 271 22.24 -2.70 -14.04
C GLN A 271 21.22 -1.56 -13.96
N LEU A 272 19.95 -1.86 -14.21
CA LEU A 272 18.85 -0.91 -14.00
C LEU A 272 18.56 -0.77 -12.51
N ILE A 273 18.56 0.47 -12.01
CA ILE A 273 18.13 0.81 -10.65
C ILE A 273 16.67 1.26 -10.71
N ILE A 274 15.78 0.60 -9.97
CA ILE A 274 14.39 1.02 -9.78
C ILE A 274 14.26 1.63 -8.38
N GLN A 275 14.02 2.93 -8.29
CA GLN A 275 14.16 3.66 -7.03
C GLN A 275 12.86 4.30 -6.54
N GLU A 276 12.60 4.13 -5.24
CA GLU A 276 11.64 4.93 -4.47
C GLU A 276 12.40 5.88 -3.55
N SER A 277 11.92 7.11 -3.41
CA SER A 277 12.60 8.17 -2.66
C SER A 277 11.71 8.67 -1.52
N LYS A 278 12.26 8.71 -0.30
CA LYS A 278 11.62 9.31 0.87
C LYS A 278 12.54 10.38 1.46
N ASN A 279 11.99 11.55 1.73
CA ASN A 279 12.74 12.72 2.19
C ASN A 279 12.25 13.21 3.55
N SER A 280 13.19 13.65 4.38
CA SER A 280 12.94 14.43 5.59
C SER A 280 13.37 15.88 5.39
N SER A 281 12.41 16.80 5.38
CA SER A 281 12.69 18.23 5.17
C SER A 281 13.32 18.92 6.39
N THR A 282 13.15 18.34 7.57
CA THR A 282 13.57 18.94 8.85
C THR A 282 14.34 17.98 9.75
N GLY A 283 14.29 16.67 9.48
CA GLY A 283 14.93 15.64 10.30
C GLY A 283 16.15 14.98 9.66
N LYS A 284 16.81 14.13 10.44
CA LYS A 284 17.92 13.29 9.99
C LYS A 284 17.47 12.18 9.02
N LEU A 285 16.31 11.59 9.28
CA LEU A 285 15.74 10.51 8.46
C LEU A 285 14.25 10.76 8.20
N PRO A 286 13.68 10.18 7.13
CA PRO A 286 12.23 10.18 6.91
C PRO A 286 11.49 9.49 8.07
N SER A 287 10.16 9.72 8.15
CA SER A 287 9.37 9.05 9.17
C SER A 287 9.37 7.54 8.95
N GLU A 288 9.15 6.77 10.01
CA GLU A 288 9.10 5.31 9.90
C GLU A 288 7.99 4.84 8.96
N ASN A 289 6.85 5.52 8.96
CA ASN A 289 5.74 5.22 8.06
C ASN A 289 6.11 5.49 6.60
N ASP A 290 6.84 6.57 6.31
CA ASP A 290 7.34 6.84 4.95
C ASP A 290 8.27 5.73 4.47
N ILE A 291 9.18 5.29 5.33
CA ILE A 291 10.14 4.22 5.04
C ILE A 291 9.40 2.91 4.77
N LYS A 292 8.50 2.49 5.67
CA LYS A 292 7.72 1.25 5.55
C LYS A 292 6.83 1.23 4.30
N ASP A 293 6.22 2.36 3.97
CA ASP A 293 5.40 2.50 2.76
C ASP A 293 6.23 2.32 1.49
N GLY A 294 7.44 2.90 1.46
CA GLY A 294 8.42 2.69 0.39
C GLY A 294 8.90 1.23 0.29
N LEU A 295 9.29 0.62 1.42
CA LEU A 295 9.71 -0.79 1.47
C LEU A 295 8.62 -1.72 0.96
N PHE A 296 7.38 -1.54 1.41
CA PHE A 296 6.26 -2.37 0.98
C PHE A 296 5.97 -2.26 -0.52
N LYS A 297 6.12 -1.06 -1.10
CA LYS A 297 6.03 -0.86 -2.56
C LYS A 297 7.14 -1.59 -3.30
N LEU A 298 8.37 -1.52 -2.79
CA LEU A 298 9.53 -2.19 -3.38
C LEU A 298 9.41 -3.73 -3.34
N ILE A 299 8.57 -4.32 -2.48
CA ILE A 299 8.28 -5.76 -2.52
C ILE A 299 7.84 -6.19 -3.92
N LEU A 300 6.96 -5.42 -4.59
CA LEU A 300 6.53 -5.75 -5.95
C LEU A 300 7.69 -5.69 -6.94
N PHE A 301 8.41 -4.57 -6.96
CA PHE A 301 9.48 -4.37 -7.92
C PHE A 301 10.61 -5.40 -7.72
N ALA A 302 10.98 -5.68 -6.47
CA ALA A 302 12.06 -6.60 -6.14
C ALA A 302 11.73 -8.05 -6.49
N ASN A 303 10.45 -8.40 -6.57
CA ASN A 303 10.01 -9.76 -6.90
C ASN A 303 9.69 -9.96 -8.39
N MET A 304 9.93 -8.96 -9.26
CA MET A 304 9.86 -9.19 -10.70
C MET A 304 10.96 -10.19 -11.12
N GLU A 305 10.57 -11.25 -11.81
CA GLU A 305 11.50 -12.23 -12.39
C GLU A 305 12.19 -11.62 -13.61
N GLU A 306 11.40 -10.93 -14.44
CA GLU A 306 11.84 -10.29 -15.67
C GLU A 306 11.38 -8.83 -15.72
N VAL A 307 12.23 -7.98 -16.31
CA VAL A 307 11.90 -6.61 -16.70
C VAL A 307 12.16 -6.47 -18.19
N GLU A 308 11.18 -5.91 -18.90
CA GLU A 308 11.25 -5.64 -20.34
C GLU A 308 11.20 -4.12 -20.58
N ILE A 309 12.10 -3.63 -21.43
CA ILE A 309 12.14 -2.26 -21.93
C ILE A 309 12.27 -2.32 -23.45
N ASP A 310 11.35 -1.72 -24.20
CA ASP A 310 11.36 -1.68 -25.67
C ASP A 310 11.64 -3.07 -26.30
N GLU A 311 10.91 -4.10 -25.85
CA GLU A 311 11.05 -5.51 -26.27
C GLU A 311 12.36 -6.20 -25.88
N ARG A 312 13.32 -5.48 -25.26
CA ARG A 312 14.52 -6.09 -24.67
C ARG A 312 14.15 -6.75 -23.35
N THR A 313 14.43 -8.04 -23.23
CA THR A 313 14.21 -8.85 -22.02
C THR A 313 15.53 -9.10 -21.28
N ASN A 314 15.46 -9.82 -20.15
CA ASN A 314 16.63 -10.21 -19.33
C ASN A 314 17.45 -9.03 -18.78
N ILE A 315 16.81 -7.89 -18.55
CA ILE A 315 17.44 -6.71 -17.97
C ILE A 315 17.84 -7.01 -16.52
N GLN A 316 19.14 -6.93 -16.22
CA GLN A 316 19.61 -7.00 -14.86
C GLN A 316 19.16 -5.75 -14.11
N PHE A 317 18.55 -5.93 -12.95
CA PHE A 317 18.04 -4.82 -12.17
C PHE A 317 18.19 -5.06 -10.67
N THR A 318 18.18 -3.96 -9.92
CA THR A 318 17.99 -3.95 -8.48
C THR A 318 16.98 -2.86 -8.13
N THR A 319 16.35 -3.00 -6.98
CA THR A 319 15.48 -1.98 -6.42
C THR A 319 16.21 -1.21 -5.34
N ARG A 320 15.83 0.06 -5.13
CA ARG A 320 16.47 0.92 -4.15
C ARG A 320 15.46 1.78 -3.40
N LEU A 321 15.57 1.82 -2.09
CA LEU A 321 14.95 2.87 -1.28
C LEU A 321 15.97 3.97 -1.01
N LYS A 322 15.79 5.16 -1.57
CA LYS A 322 16.60 6.35 -1.29
C LYS A 322 15.98 7.11 -0.11
N LEU A 323 16.75 7.28 0.95
CA LEU A 323 16.37 8.02 2.16
C LEU A 323 17.21 9.29 2.24
N THR A 324 16.59 10.45 2.14
CA THR A 324 17.27 11.75 2.24
C THR A 324 16.88 12.51 3.50
N GLY A 325 17.84 13.26 4.04
CA GLY A 325 17.64 14.08 5.24
C GLY A 325 18.78 15.06 5.47
N ASP A 326 18.82 15.65 6.66
CA ASP A 326 19.95 16.46 7.13
C ASP A 326 21.14 15.57 7.51
N LEU A 327 21.85 15.03 6.52
CA LEU A 327 22.94 14.08 6.69
C LEU A 327 24.19 14.54 5.94
N ILE A 328 25.35 14.15 6.46
CA ILE A 328 26.68 14.32 5.86
C ILE A 328 27.11 12.97 5.32
N GLY A 329 27.55 12.96 4.06
CA GLY A 329 27.98 11.75 3.37
C GLY A 329 26.81 10.86 2.94
N ASN A 330 27.13 9.62 2.60
CA ASN A 330 26.17 8.61 2.19
C ASN A 330 26.50 7.24 2.79
N LEU A 331 25.49 6.38 2.87
CA LEU A 331 25.58 5.00 3.32
C LEU A 331 24.69 4.15 2.41
N LEU A 332 25.26 3.12 1.79
CA LEU A 332 24.52 2.16 0.97
C LEU A 332 24.42 0.84 1.75
N LEU A 333 23.19 0.36 1.96
CA LEU A 333 22.89 -0.92 2.59
C LEU A 333 22.55 -1.96 1.50
N PRO A 334 22.93 -3.24 1.69
CA PRO A 334 23.63 -3.76 2.86
C PRO A 334 25.12 -3.37 2.91
N CYS A 335 25.66 -3.21 4.13
CA CYS A 335 27.08 -2.92 4.41
C CYS A 335 27.53 -3.54 5.74
N ALA A 336 28.82 -3.37 6.08
CA ALA A 336 29.34 -3.82 7.36
C ALA A 336 28.68 -3.04 8.50
N THR A 337 28.43 -3.69 9.64
CA THR A 337 27.81 -3.01 10.79
C THR A 337 28.66 -1.85 11.31
N GLU A 338 29.98 -1.94 11.19
CA GLU A 338 30.92 -0.85 11.50
C GLU A 338 30.63 0.42 10.67
N ASP A 339 30.30 0.29 9.39
CA ASP A 339 29.95 1.42 8.54
C ASP A 339 28.66 2.10 9.03
N VAL A 340 27.68 1.33 9.50
CA VAL A 340 26.46 1.86 10.11
C VAL A 340 26.78 2.64 11.39
N PHE A 341 27.67 2.13 12.24
CA PHE A 341 28.11 2.81 13.47
C PHE A 341 28.87 4.11 13.14
N ASN A 342 29.81 4.06 12.19
CA ASN A 342 30.61 5.21 11.77
C ASN A 342 29.74 6.30 11.14
N PHE A 343 28.82 5.93 10.25
CA PHE A 343 27.86 6.86 9.66
C PHE A 343 26.94 7.49 10.72
N SER A 344 26.48 6.70 11.69
CA SER A 344 25.63 7.17 12.79
C SER A 344 26.36 8.17 13.69
N ALA A 345 27.62 7.89 14.02
CA ALA A 345 28.46 8.78 14.82
C ALA A 345 28.75 10.10 14.10
N ALA A 346 29.13 10.04 12.82
CA ALA A 346 29.40 11.22 12.00
C ALA A 346 28.18 12.15 11.88
N ASN A 347 26.97 11.57 11.85
CA ASN A 347 25.72 12.30 11.74
C ASN A 347 25.03 12.61 13.08
N ARG A 348 25.66 12.23 14.21
CA ARG A 348 25.09 12.37 15.57
C ARG A 348 23.68 11.78 15.67
N LEU A 349 23.46 10.62 15.07
CA LEU A 349 22.17 9.93 15.09
C LEU A 349 21.85 9.43 16.50
N THR A 350 20.57 9.46 16.87
CA THR A 350 20.10 8.90 18.14
C THR A 350 20.19 7.37 18.14
N GLN A 351 20.13 6.75 19.32
CA GLN A 351 20.06 5.29 19.43
C GLN A 351 18.89 4.69 18.63
N THR A 352 17.73 5.37 18.61
CA THR A 352 16.58 4.95 17.81
C THR A 352 16.87 4.99 16.31
N HIS A 353 17.51 6.04 15.80
CA HIS A 353 17.92 6.11 14.40
C HIS A 353 18.92 5.01 14.05
N GLN A 354 19.93 4.81 14.89
CA GLN A 354 20.94 3.78 14.68
C GLN A 354 20.34 2.37 14.69
N LYS A 355 19.45 2.06 15.64
CA LYS A 355 18.69 0.80 15.66
C LYS A 355 17.90 0.60 14.38
N ARG A 356 17.23 1.66 13.89
CA ARG A 356 16.53 1.63 12.60
C ARG A 356 17.48 1.32 11.44
N LEU A 357 18.65 1.95 11.37
CA LEU A 357 19.62 1.67 10.32
C LEU A 357 20.14 0.23 10.36
N ILE A 358 20.33 -0.34 11.55
CA ILE A 358 20.70 -1.76 11.72
C ILE A 358 19.60 -2.68 11.17
N LEU A 359 18.33 -2.42 11.51
CA LEU A 359 17.20 -3.21 10.98
C LEU A 359 17.08 -3.09 9.47
N LEU A 360 17.24 -1.89 8.91
CA LEU A 360 17.25 -1.66 7.47
C LEU A 360 18.45 -2.38 6.80
N ASN A 361 19.60 -2.46 7.47
CA ASN A 361 20.77 -3.17 6.95
C ASN A 361 20.52 -4.69 6.90
N GLN A 362 19.87 -5.24 7.93
CA GLN A 362 19.44 -6.64 7.94
C GLN A 362 18.42 -6.91 6.83
N GLU A 363 17.43 -6.03 6.66
CA GLU A 363 16.43 -6.15 5.60
C GLU A 363 17.05 -6.15 4.20
N ALA A 364 17.96 -5.22 3.92
CA ALA A 364 18.67 -5.16 2.64
C ALA A 364 19.60 -6.37 2.43
N SER A 365 20.12 -6.97 3.51
CA SER A 365 20.96 -8.17 3.42
C SER A 365 20.16 -9.42 3.05
N GLU A 366 18.93 -9.52 3.57
CA GLU A 366 18.07 -10.70 3.41
C GLU A 366 17.25 -10.66 2.11
N ASN A 367 17.00 -9.47 1.57
CA ASN A 367 16.23 -9.28 0.35
C ASN A 367 17.18 -8.91 -0.81
N SER A 368 17.63 -9.89 -1.58
CA SER A 368 18.76 -9.78 -2.53
C SER A 368 18.67 -8.67 -3.59
N LYS A 369 17.46 -8.28 -4.00
CA LYS A 369 17.21 -7.19 -4.96
C LYS A 369 16.92 -5.84 -4.29
N LEU A 370 17.06 -5.72 -2.96
CA LEU A 370 16.81 -4.49 -2.21
C LEU A 370 18.13 -3.85 -1.79
N GLN A 371 18.31 -2.59 -2.20
CA GLN A 371 19.31 -1.71 -1.65
C GLN A 371 18.64 -0.56 -0.91
N ILE A 372 19.32 -0.01 0.10
CA ILE A 372 18.83 1.20 0.78
C ILE A 372 19.95 2.20 0.78
N TRP A 373 19.73 3.34 0.12
CA TRP A 373 20.71 4.40 0.02
C TRP A 373 20.31 5.57 0.90
N ILE A 374 21.12 5.86 1.91
CA ILE A 374 20.90 6.95 2.84
C ILE A 374 21.88 8.06 2.50
N THR A 375 21.40 9.28 2.26
CA THR A 375 22.27 10.37 1.80
C THR A 375 21.78 11.75 2.26
N GLY A 376 22.68 12.73 2.27
CA GLY A 376 22.34 14.13 2.51
C GLY A 376 21.45 14.70 1.40
N ARG A 377 20.60 15.69 1.74
CA ARG A 377 19.72 16.36 0.77
C ARG A 377 20.44 17.09 -0.38
N HIS A 378 21.70 17.46 -0.18
CA HIS A 378 22.50 18.24 -1.12
C HIS A 378 23.71 17.45 -1.65
N ALA A 379 23.66 16.12 -1.51
CA ALA A 379 24.75 15.22 -1.85
C ALA A 379 24.60 14.64 -3.25
#